data_AF-A0A2E7Q6I4-F1
#
_entry.id   AF-A0A2E7Q6I4-F1
#
_cell.length_a   1.000
_cell.length_b   1.000
_cell.length_c   1.000
_cell.angle_alpha   90.00
_cell.angle_beta   90.00
_cell.angle_gamma   90.00
#
_symmetry.space_group_name_H-M   'P 1'
#
loop_
_entity.id
_entity.type
_entity.pdbx_description
1 polymer ?
#
loop_
_entity_poly.entity_id
_entity_poly.type
_entity_poly.pdbx_seq_one_letter_code
_entity_poly.pdbx_strand_id
1 'polypeptide(L)' 'MTYVNHIIEAFGGVRPMAAAIGKEPSTVQSWKVRGSIPDAQKTLIWEKAREQGVTLAPAHFLPFDVAASDDAA' A
#
# COMPACT_ATOMS: atom_id res chain seq x y z
N MET A 1 -8.21 -8.36 3.70
CA MET A 1 -7.16 -7.31 3.71
C MET A 1 -6.99 -6.79 2.29
N THR A 2 -6.66 -5.51 2.09
CA THR A 2 -6.41 -4.95 0.75
C THR A 2 -4.91 -4.91 0.45
N TYR A 3 -4.54 -4.81 -0.83
CA TYR A 3 -3.13 -4.64 -1.22
C TYR A 3 -2.46 -3.42 -0.59
N VAL A 4 -3.26 -2.38 -0.32
CA VAL A 4 -2.81 -1.17 0.37
C VAL A 4 -2.36 -1.49 1.79
N ASN A 5 -3.05 -2.38 2.51
CA ASN A 5 -2.64 -2.78 3.86
C ASN A 5 -1.27 -3.44 3.85
N HIS A 6 -1.01 -4.35 2.92
CA HIS A 6 0.30 -5.02 2.83
C HIS A 6 1.43 -4.05 2.49
N ILE A 7 1.19 -3.09 1.59
CA ILE A 7 2.17 -2.04 1.33
C ILE A 7 2.43 -1.24 2.61
N ILE A 8 1.38 -0.78 3.29
CA ILE A 8 1.50 -0.03 4.55
C ILE A 8 2.27 -0.82 5.61
N GLU A 9 1.98 -2.11 5.76
CA GLU A 9 2.66 -3.02 6.69
C GLU A 9 4.14 -3.19 6.35
N ALA A 10 4.49 -3.31 5.07
CA ALA A 10 5.88 -3.41 4.62
C ALA A 10 6.70 -2.16 4.98
N PHE A 11 6.08 -0.97 5.00
CA PHE A 11 6.71 0.26 5.49
C PHE A 11 6.74 0.36 7.02
N GLY A 12 6.10 -0.56 7.76
CA GLY A 12 6.00 -0.50 9.24
C GLY A 12 4.80 0.29 9.75
N GLY A 13 3.82 0.59 8.90
CA GLY A 13 2.56 1.25 9.26
C GLY A 13 2.33 2.59 8.55
N VAL A 14 1.20 3.22 8.87
CA VAL A 14 0.73 4.45 8.19
C VAL A 14 1.71 5.61 8.35
N ARG A 15 2.20 5.85 9.59
CA ARG A 15 3.10 6.98 9.88
C ARG A 15 4.49 6.79 9.24
N PRO A 16 5.16 5.63 9.39
CA PRO A 16 6.42 5.37 8.68
C PRO A 16 6.29 5.49 7.16
N MET A 17 5.24 4.93 6.56
CA MET A 17 5.00 5.05 5.12
C MET A 17 4.84 6.52 4.72
N ALA A 18 4.00 7.28 5.42
CA ALA A 18 3.75 8.68 5.15
C ALA A 18 5.03 9.52 5.20
N ALA A 19 5.87 9.29 6.21
CA ALA A 19 7.19 9.92 6.33
C ALA A 19 8.12 9.52 5.17
N ALA A 20 8.13 8.25 4.77
CA ALA A 20 8.95 7.75 3.67
C ALA A 20 8.62 8.41 2.32
N ILE A 21 7.34 8.64 2.05
CA ILE A 21 6.87 9.22 0.77
C ILE A 21 6.62 10.74 0.83
N GLY A 22 6.91 11.39 1.96
CA GLY A 22 6.69 12.83 2.14
C GLY A 22 5.21 13.24 2.02
N LYS A 23 4.30 12.43 2.55
CA LYS A 23 2.85 12.70 2.56
C LYS A 23 2.33 12.81 3.99
N GLU A 24 1.16 13.43 4.13
CA GLU A 24 0.45 13.46 5.40
C GLU A 24 -0.08 12.06 5.79
N PRO A 25 -0.02 11.66 7.07
CA PRO A 25 -0.58 10.38 7.52
C PRO A 25 -2.07 10.20 7.19
N SER A 26 -2.85 11.30 7.17
CA SER A 26 -4.25 11.30 6.77
C SER A 26 -4.45 10.89 5.30
N THR A 27 -3.48 11.22 4.44
CA THR A 27 -3.49 10.83 3.02
C THR A 27 -3.35 9.32 2.90
N VAL A 28 -2.34 8.73 3.56
CA VAL A 28 -2.13 7.27 3.57
C VAL A 28 -3.30 6.55 4.25
N GLN A 29 -3.86 7.13 5.31
CA GLN A 29 -5.06 6.59 5.96
C GLN A 29 -6.27 6.57 5.01
N SER A 30 -6.47 7.61 4.20
CA SER A 30 -7.54 7.63 3.19
C SER A 30 -7.37 6.51 2.15
N TRP A 31 -6.13 6.19 1.77
CA TRP A 31 -5.81 5.11 0.83
C TRP A 31 -6.11 3.75 1.44
N LYS A 32 -5.77 3.59 2.72
CA LYS A 32 -6.10 2.41 3.52
C LYS A 32 -7.61 2.17 3.57
N VAL A 33 -8.37 3.20 3.94
CA VAL A 33 -9.85 3.13 4.07
C VAL A 33 -10.51 2.81 2.73
N ARG A 34 -10.07 3.46 1.64
CA ARG A 34 -10.65 3.23 0.31
C ARG A 34 -10.13 1.95 -0.37
N GLY A 35 -9.10 1.31 0.19
CA GLY A 35 -8.50 0.09 -0.36
C GLY A 35 -7.74 0.27 -1.68
N SER A 36 -7.36 1.50 -2.06
CA SER A 36 -6.60 1.75 -3.28
C SER A 36 -5.59 2.89 -3.10
N ILE A 37 -4.58 2.94 -3.97
CA ILE A 37 -3.53 3.97 -4.04
C ILE A 37 -3.58 4.61 -5.44
N PRO A 38 -3.51 5.95 -5.59
CA PRO A 38 -3.59 6.58 -6.91
C PRO A 38 -2.38 6.18 -7.76
N ASP A 39 -2.56 5.97 -9.06
CA ASP A 39 -1.47 5.50 -9.93
C ASP A 39 -0.25 6.43 -9.91
N ALA A 40 -0.47 7.74 -9.89
CA ALA A 40 0.59 8.74 -9.76
C ALA A 40 1.43 8.59 -8.47
N GLN A 41 0.90 7.94 -7.43
CA GLN A 41 1.61 7.70 -6.17
C GLN A 41 2.26 6.32 -6.12
N LYS A 42 1.82 5.36 -6.94
CA LYS A 42 2.40 4.00 -6.97
C LYS A 42 3.88 4.04 -7.37
N THR A 43 4.24 4.85 -8.37
CA THR A 43 5.64 5.04 -8.79
C THR A 43 6.50 5.63 -7.67
N LEU A 44 6.01 6.66 -6.98
CA LEU A 44 6.71 7.28 -5.85
C LEU A 44 6.93 6.28 -4.71
N ILE A 45 5.92 5.48 -4.38
CA ILE A 45 6.02 4.46 -3.33
C ILE A 45 7.05 3.40 -3.71
N TRP A 46 7.07 2.96 -4.97
CA TRP A 46 8.03 1.99 -5.48
C TRP A 46 9.48 2.50 -5.36
N GLU A 47 9.73 3.74 -5.79
CA GLU A 47 11.05 4.36 -5.69
C GLU A 47 11.50 4.48 -4.23
N LYS A 48 10.62 4.99 -3.35
CA LYS A 48 10.94 5.17 -1.93
C LYS A 48 11.13 3.85 -1.19
N ALA A 49 10.38 2.81 -1.55
CA ALA A 49 10.61 1.48 -1.00
C ALA A 49 12.02 0.98 -1.32
N ARG A 50 12.48 1.15 -2.56
CA ARG A 50 13.83 0.75 -2.98
C ARG A 50 14.92 1.57 -2.29
N GLU A 51 14.75 2.88 -2.16
CA GLU A 51 15.70 3.75 -1.46
C GLU A 51 15.85 3.38 0.02
N GLN A 52 14.78 2.92 0.67
CA GLN A 52 14.76 2.59 2.10
C GLN A 52 14.99 1.10 2.39
N GLY A 53 15.21 0.28 1.36
CA GLY A 53 15.38 -1.17 1.52
C GLY A 53 14.09 -1.92 1.90
N VAL A 54 12.92 -1.30 1.72
CA VAL A 54 11.62 -1.94 1.90
C VAL A 54 11.39 -2.90 0.73
N THR A 55 11.23 -4.18 1.02
CA THR A 55 11.05 -5.21 -0.01
C THR A 55 9.59 -5.21 -0.50
N LEU A 56 9.36 -4.56 -1.64
CA LEU A 56 8.08 -4.64 -2.36
C LEU A 56 8.26 -5.38 -3.70
N ALA A 57 7.28 -6.21 -4.04
CA ALA A 57 7.15 -6.83 -5.35
C ALA A 57 6.04 -6.15 -6.17
N PRO A 58 6.08 -6.21 -7.52
CA PRO A 58 5.02 -5.68 -8.37
C PRO A 58 3.64 -6.28 -8.03
N ALA A 59 3.60 -7.54 -7.59
CA ALA A 59 2.38 -8.22 -7.14
C ALA A 59 1.68 -7.50 -5.98
N HIS A 60 2.40 -6.75 -5.14
CA HIS A 60 1.80 -5.97 -4.05
C HIS A 60 0.97 -4.78 -4.53
N PHE A 61 1.10 -4.34 -5.79
CA PHE A 61 0.34 -3.21 -6.34
C PHE A 61 -0.87 -3.64 -7.15
N LEU A 62 -1.08 -4.94 -7.32
CA LEU A 62 -2.26 -5.49 -7.97
C LEU A 62 -3.39 -5.57 -6.93
N PRO A 63 -4.60 -5.11 -7.27
CA PRO A 63 -5.76 -5.37 -6.44
C PRO A 63 -6.01 -6.88 -6.46
N PHE A 64 -5.76 -7.55 -5.33
CA PHE A 64 -6.30 -8.89 -5.11
C PHE A 64 -7.65 -8.70 -4.41
N ASP A 65 -8.71 -9.10 -5.10
CA ASP A 65 -10.04 -9.11 -4.52
C ASP A 65 -10.19 -10.39 -3.69
N VAL A 66 -10.18 -10.26 -2.37
CA VAL A 66 -10.51 -11.40 -1.49
C VAL A 66 -12.03 -11.65 -1.49
N ALA A 67 -12.84 -10.85 -2.19
CA ALA A 67 -14.28 -11.10 -2.32
C ALA A 67 -14.63 -12.26 -3.26
N ALA A 68 -13.67 -12.85 -3.99
CA ALA A 68 -13.94 -13.98 -4.89
C ALA A 68 -13.66 -15.37 -4.27
N SER A 69 -13.28 -15.45 -2.98
CA SER A 69 -13.00 -16.73 -2.33
C SER A 69 -13.41 -16.72 -0.87
N ASP A 70 -14.71 -16.57 -0.60
CA ASP A 70 -15.38 -17.03 0.61
C ASP A 70 -16.92 -16.95 0.39
N ASP A 71 -17.45 -17.84 -0.47
CA ASP A 71 -18.80 -18.42 -0.37
C ASP A 71 -19.04 -19.38 -1.55
N ALA A 72 -18.47 -20.57 -1.42
CA ALA A 72 -18.94 -21.77 -2.10
C ALA A 72 -18.82 -22.92 -1.10
N ALA A 73 -19.66 -22.87 -0.08
CA ALA A 73 -19.94 -23.97 0.84
C ALA A 73 -21.41 -24.39 0.69
#